data_AF-K7X7I0-F1
#
_entry.id   AF-K7X7I0-F1
#
_cell.length_a   1.000
_cell.length_b   1.000
_cell.length_c   1.000
_cell.angle_alpha   90.00
_cell.angle_beta   90.00
_cell.angle_gamma   90.00
#
_symmetry.space_group_name_H-M   'P 1'
#
loop_
_entity.id
_entity.type
_entity.pdbx_description
1 polymer ?
#
loop_
_entity_poly.entity_id
_entity_poly.type
_entity_poly.pdbx_seq_one_letter_code
_entity_poly.pdbx_strand_id
1 'polypeptide(L)'
;IPPMRVFHKLLRIDEQEFMRATAATFKLGIAFEDWGKIGDRYIHSFGQTGRETWLGGFHHFWLRGLEKGFDAEYGQYCLEWLAGRAGKFATSPKSDINFAYHLDATLYAKYLRKLSEQFGTRRIEGKISQVNRHPESGFIESLTLESGQTIEGDLFVDCSGNR
;
A
#
# COMPACT_ATOMS: atom_id res chain seq x y z
N ILE A 1 -0.11 0.60 2.08
CA ILE A 1 -1.31 0.83 2.94
C ILE A 1 -2.24 -0.39 2.86
N PRO A 2 -3.23 -0.57 3.75
CA PRO A 2 -4.03 -1.80 3.86
C PRO A 2 -4.69 -2.32 2.57
N PRO A 3 -5.10 -1.49 1.58
CA PRO A 3 -5.62 -1.98 0.30
C PRO A 3 -4.71 -2.98 -0.44
N MET A 4 -3.40 -2.97 -0.20
CA MET A 4 -2.48 -3.96 -0.76
C MET A 4 -2.85 -5.41 -0.37
N ARG A 5 -3.42 -5.61 0.83
CA ARG A 5 -3.90 -6.93 1.28
C ARG A 5 -5.08 -7.42 0.44
N VAL A 6 -5.97 -6.51 0.05
CA VAL A 6 -7.10 -6.81 -0.85
C VAL A 6 -6.56 -7.20 -2.23
N PHE A 7 -5.58 -6.44 -2.74
CA PHE A 7 -4.91 -6.76 -4.00
C PHE A 7 -4.26 -8.16 -3.99
N HIS A 8 -3.53 -8.50 -2.93
CA HIS A 8 -2.94 -9.85 -2.77
C HIS A 8 -4.01 -10.94 -2.71
N LYS A 9 -5.13 -10.71 -2.02
CA LYS A 9 -6.24 -11.66 -1.96
C LYS A 9 -6.86 -11.91 -3.33
N LEU A 10 -7.04 -10.86 -4.14
CA LEU A 10 -7.56 -10.97 -5.51
C LEU A 10 -6.63 -11.80 -6.39
N LEU A 11 -5.32 -11.63 -6.24
CA LEU A 11 -4.30 -12.39 -6.97
C LEU A 11 -3.97 -13.76 -6.35
N ARG A 12 -4.60 -14.11 -5.21
CA ARG A 12 -4.31 -15.33 -4.44
C ARG A 12 -2.84 -15.48 -4.06
N ILE A 13 -2.18 -14.37 -3.75
CA ILE A 13 -0.79 -14.33 -3.26
C ILE A 13 -0.77 -14.81 -1.80
N ASP A 14 0.14 -15.76 -1.49
CA ASP A 14 0.40 -16.16 -0.12
C ASP A 14 1.18 -15.06 0.62
N GLU A 15 0.62 -14.58 1.74
CA GLU A 15 1.18 -13.46 2.50
C GLU A 15 2.57 -13.80 3.03
N GLN A 16 2.80 -15.01 3.52
CA GLN A 16 4.09 -15.39 4.11
C GLN A 16 5.18 -15.53 3.04
N GLU A 17 4.86 -16.10 1.89
CA GLU A 17 5.75 -16.20 0.74
C GLU A 17 6.14 -14.80 0.23
N PHE A 18 5.15 -13.94 -0.02
CA PHE A 18 5.37 -12.56 -0.43
C PHE A 18 6.27 -11.82 0.56
N MET A 19 5.99 -11.92 1.86
CA MET A 19 6.77 -11.21 2.88
C MET A 19 8.23 -11.68 2.91
N ARG A 20 8.47 -13.00 2.85
CA ARG A 20 9.83 -13.56 2.77
C ARG A 20 10.55 -13.11 1.50
N ALA A 21 9.86 -13.07 0.37
CA ALA A 21 10.45 -12.71 -0.92
C ALA A 21 10.80 -11.21 -1.03
N THR A 22 10.22 -10.37 -0.19
CA THR A 22 10.31 -8.90 -0.32
C THR A 22 10.93 -8.20 0.89
N ALA A 23 11.54 -8.96 1.79
CA ALA A 23 12.08 -8.47 3.06
C ALA A 23 11.06 -7.63 3.85
N ALA A 24 9.78 -8.02 3.78
CA ALA A 24 8.71 -7.19 4.31
C ALA A 24 8.58 -7.29 5.83
N THR A 25 8.18 -6.18 6.45
CA THR A 25 7.71 -6.13 7.84
C THR A 25 6.29 -5.61 7.89
N PHE A 26 5.61 -5.82 9.02
CA PHE A 26 4.30 -5.25 9.25
C PHE A 26 4.37 -3.75 9.52
N LYS A 27 3.33 -3.02 9.10
CA LYS A 27 3.12 -1.59 9.32
C LYS A 27 1.75 -1.38 9.98
N LEU A 28 1.73 -0.69 11.11
CA LEU A 28 0.51 -0.36 11.87
C LEU A 28 0.10 1.11 11.77
N GLY A 29 0.97 1.96 11.26
CA GLY A 29 0.74 3.40 11.21
C GLY A 29 1.97 4.15 10.73
N ILE A 30 1.93 5.47 10.93
CA ILE A 30 3.05 6.39 10.67
C ILE A 30 3.17 7.29 11.90
N ALA A 31 4.36 7.35 12.49
CA ALA A 31 4.69 8.36 13.49
C ALA A 31 5.05 9.67 12.79
N PHE A 32 4.41 10.75 13.21
CA PHE A 32 4.64 12.11 12.77
C PHE A 32 5.28 12.88 13.92
N GLU A 33 6.51 13.34 13.72
CA GLU A 33 7.33 14.04 14.71
C GLU A 33 7.69 15.44 14.18
N ASP A 34 7.56 16.46 15.03
CA ASP A 34 7.83 17.87 14.72
C ASP A 34 6.95 18.49 13.62
N TRP A 35 5.78 17.91 13.32
CA TRP A 35 4.87 18.41 12.28
C TRP A 35 4.03 19.61 12.69
N GLY A 36 3.56 19.63 13.94
CA GLY A 36 2.77 20.75 14.48
C GLY A 36 3.70 21.83 15.04
N LYS A 37 4.51 21.45 16.03
CA LYS A 37 5.57 22.25 16.64
C LYS A 37 6.75 21.34 16.97
N ILE A 38 7.92 21.93 17.14
CA ILE A 38 9.11 21.21 17.63
C ILE A 38 8.79 20.58 18.99
N GLY A 39 9.06 19.28 19.12
CA GLY A 39 8.74 18.46 20.29
C GLY A 39 7.40 17.72 20.21
N ASP A 40 6.53 18.06 19.25
CA ASP A 40 5.25 17.37 19.08
C ASP A 40 5.45 16.01 18.41
N ARG A 41 4.66 15.02 18.87
CA ARG A 41 4.62 13.69 18.28
C ARG A 41 3.21 13.12 18.32
N TYR A 42 2.75 12.56 17.20
CA TYR A 42 1.55 11.74 17.16
C TYR A 42 1.71 10.59 16.18
N ILE A 43 0.84 9.58 16.27
CA ILE A 43 0.82 8.45 15.34
C ILE A 43 -0.51 8.44 14.61
N HIS A 44 -0.45 8.49 13.28
CA HIS A 44 -1.58 8.15 12.43
C HIS A 44 -1.57 6.63 12.24
N SER A 45 -2.26 5.92 13.13
CA SER A 45 -2.42 4.48 13.04
C SER A 45 -3.48 4.09 12.01
N PHE A 46 -3.42 2.85 11.55
CA PHE A 46 -4.59 2.22 10.93
C PHE A 46 -5.64 1.88 12.00
N GLY A 47 -6.75 1.28 11.56
CA GLY A 47 -7.80 0.83 12.45
C GLY A 47 -8.78 1.93 12.87
N GLN A 48 -9.47 1.68 13.96
CA GLN A 48 -10.50 2.58 14.50
C GLN A 48 -10.13 2.99 15.93
N THR A 49 -10.51 4.21 16.30
CA THR A 49 -10.26 4.74 17.65
C THR A 49 -11.57 4.72 18.44
N GLY A 50 -11.55 4.01 19.57
CA GLY A 50 -12.68 3.86 20.46
C GLY A 50 -13.87 3.15 19.82
N ARG A 51 -15.06 3.40 20.36
CA ARG A 51 -16.32 2.82 19.89
C ARG A 51 -17.27 3.92 19.47
N GLU A 52 -17.70 3.87 18.22
CA GLU A 52 -18.70 4.79 17.71
C GLU A 52 -20.11 4.32 18.05
N THR A 53 -21.05 5.26 18.06
CA THR A 53 -22.47 4.99 18.29
C THR A 53 -23.29 5.61 17.18
N TRP A 54 -24.56 5.21 17.06
CA TRP A 54 -25.49 5.84 16.11
C TRP A 54 -25.64 7.36 16.33
N LEU A 55 -25.40 7.83 17.56
CA LEU A 55 -25.54 9.23 17.94
C LEU A 55 -24.35 10.10 17.49
N GLY A 56 -23.18 9.49 17.26
CA GLY A 56 -21.98 10.22 16.87
C GLY A 56 -20.70 9.39 16.99
N GLY A 57 -19.65 9.91 16.35
CA GLY A 57 -18.31 9.34 16.39
C GLY A 57 -17.66 9.44 17.77
N PHE A 58 -16.71 8.55 18.04
CA PHE A 58 -16.06 8.41 19.35
C PHE A 58 -15.40 9.72 19.84
N HIS A 59 -14.84 10.51 18.92
CA HIS A 59 -14.15 11.76 19.23
C HIS A 59 -15.02 12.78 19.99
N HIS A 60 -16.35 12.82 19.78
CA HIS A 60 -17.24 13.70 20.56
C HIS A 60 -17.28 13.30 22.04
N PHE A 61 -17.34 12.00 22.32
CA PHE A 61 -17.33 11.48 23.68
C PHE A 61 -15.97 11.67 24.34
N TRP A 62 -14.88 11.47 23.57
CA TRP A 62 -13.53 11.72 24.05
C TRP A 62 -13.32 13.19 24.44
N LEU A 63 -13.70 14.14 23.58
CA LEU A 63 -13.62 15.59 23.88
C LEU A 63 -14.42 15.95 25.15
N ARG A 64 -15.66 15.43 25.28
CA ARG A 64 -16.46 15.63 26.49
C ARG A 64 -15.85 14.96 27.73
N GLY A 65 -15.14 13.84 27.55
CA GLY A 65 -14.35 13.19 28.59
C GLY A 65 -13.23 14.09 29.11
N LEU A 66 -12.50 14.76 28.21
CA LEU A 66 -11.47 15.71 28.59
C LEU A 66 -12.02 16.84 29.47
N GLU A 67 -13.16 17.43 29.10
CA GLU A 67 -13.85 18.44 29.92
C GLU A 67 -14.30 17.92 31.30
N LYS A 68 -14.48 16.61 31.43
CA LYS A 68 -14.86 15.93 32.68
C LYS A 68 -13.65 15.46 33.50
N GLY A 69 -12.42 15.75 33.06
CA GLY A 69 -11.19 15.42 33.78
C GLY A 69 -10.57 14.07 33.43
N PHE A 70 -11.04 13.39 32.37
CA PHE A 70 -10.29 12.27 31.80
C PHE A 70 -9.08 12.81 31.00
N ASP A 71 -7.94 12.14 31.05
CA ASP A 71 -6.67 12.62 30.50
C ASP A 71 -6.00 11.66 29.49
N ALA A 72 -6.66 10.56 29.15
CA ALA A 72 -6.17 9.60 28.18
C ALA A 72 -6.03 10.21 26.78
N GLU A 73 -4.84 10.05 26.18
CA GLU A 73 -4.59 10.46 24.80
C GLU A 73 -5.56 9.75 23.83
N TYR A 74 -5.99 10.43 22.78
CA TYR A 74 -6.93 9.86 21.80
C TYR A 74 -6.48 8.50 21.27
N GLY A 75 -5.18 8.35 20.97
CA GLY A 75 -4.60 7.11 20.46
C GLY A 75 -4.64 5.92 21.44
N GLN A 76 -4.78 6.14 22.75
CA GLN A 76 -4.89 5.06 23.74
C GLN A 76 -6.17 4.23 23.57
N TYR A 77 -7.13 4.73 22.80
CA TYR A 77 -8.36 4.01 22.44
C TYR A 77 -8.25 3.27 21.10
N CYS A 78 -7.06 3.19 20.49
CA CYS A 78 -6.81 2.49 19.23
C CYS A 78 -5.81 1.33 19.42
N LEU A 79 -6.19 0.12 19.01
CA LEU A 79 -5.37 -1.08 19.17
C LEU A 79 -4.06 -0.98 18.37
N GLU A 80 -4.13 -0.60 17.10
CA GLU A 80 -2.99 -0.47 16.19
C GLU A 80 -2.01 0.59 16.66
N TRP A 81 -2.52 1.68 17.26
CA TRP A 81 -1.71 2.73 17.86
C TRP A 81 -0.91 2.19 19.05
N LEU A 82 -1.57 1.49 19.98
CA LEU A 82 -0.93 0.88 21.15
C LEU A 82 0.09 -0.19 20.74
N ALA A 83 -0.27 -1.07 19.81
CA ALA A 83 0.59 -2.12 19.30
C ALA A 83 1.83 -1.54 18.58
N GLY A 84 1.64 -0.48 17.79
CA GLY A 84 2.72 0.26 17.14
C GLY A 84 3.70 0.86 18.14
N ARG A 85 3.20 1.51 19.20
CA ARG A 85 4.07 2.06 20.28
C ARG A 85 4.82 0.99 21.05
N ALA A 86 4.19 -0.17 21.26
CA ALA A 86 4.78 -1.27 21.99
C ALA A 86 5.75 -2.12 21.14
N GLY A 87 5.87 -1.86 19.84
CA GLY A 87 6.65 -2.71 18.93
C GLY A 87 6.12 -4.14 18.83
N LYS A 88 4.80 -4.33 18.99
CA LYS A 88 4.16 -5.64 19.02
C LYS A 88 3.29 -5.85 17.79
N PHE A 89 3.31 -7.07 17.28
CA PHE A 89 2.42 -7.49 16.21
C PHE A 89 2.13 -8.98 16.30
N ALA A 90 0.88 -9.36 16.12
CA ALA A 90 0.44 -10.73 15.92
C ALA A 90 -0.89 -10.71 15.17
N THR A 91 -1.13 -11.70 14.32
CA THR A 91 -2.42 -11.93 13.70
C THR A 91 -3.01 -13.25 14.21
N SER A 92 -4.33 -13.36 14.15
CA SER A 92 -5.03 -14.62 14.36
C SER A 92 -6.34 -14.60 13.58
N PRO A 93 -6.99 -15.75 13.35
CA PRO A 93 -8.31 -15.77 12.70
C PRO A 93 -9.39 -14.94 13.42
N LYS A 94 -9.17 -14.55 14.68
CA LYS A 94 -10.08 -13.72 15.49
C LYS A 94 -9.62 -12.27 15.63
N SER A 95 -8.50 -11.90 15.00
CA SER A 95 -7.93 -10.56 15.15
C SER A 95 -8.40 -9.65 14.01
N ASP A 96 -8.98 -8.52 14.39
CA ASP A 96 -9.38 -7.46 13.46
C ASP A 96 -8.28 -6.40 13.25
N ILE A 97 -7.02 -6.73 13.56
CA ILE A 97 -5.91 -5.78 13.45
C ILE A 97 -5.71 -5.32 12.01
N ASN A 98 -5.67 -4.01 11.82
CA ASN A 98 -5.47 -3.38 10.52
C ASN A 98 -3.99 -3.06 10.32
N PHE A 99 -3.45 -3.56 9.20
CA PHE A 99 -2.04 -3.38 8.91
C PHE A 99 -1.77 -3.34 7.41
N ALA A 100 -0.54 -2.92 7.09
CA ALA A 100 0.05 -2.98 5.77
C ALA A 100 1.50 -3.48 5.89
N TYR A 101 2.31 -3.25 4.87
CA TYR A 101 3.70 -3.69 4.83
C TYR A 101 4.66 -2.52 4.62
N HIS A 102 5.82 -2.59 5.26
CA HIS A 102 7.07 -2.04 4.70
C HIS A 102 7.71 -3.16 3.87
N LEU A 103 8.27 -2.85 2.70
CA LEU A 103 8.83 -3.86 1.80
C LEU A 103 9.88 -3.23 0.88
N ASP A 104 10.73 -4.07 0.30
CA ASP A 104 11.59 -3.69 -0.81
C ASP A 104 10.80 -3.71 -2.12
N ALA A 105 10.62 -2.53 -2.73
CA ALA A 105 9.83 -2.37 -3.96
C ALA A 105 10.46 -3.08 -5.17
N THR A 106 11.79 -3.18 -5.23
CA THR A 106 12.50 -3.87 -6.32
C THR A 106 12.33 -5.37 -6.21
N LEU A 107 12.42 -5.93 -4.99
CA LEU A 107 12.12 -7.33 -4.75
C LEU A 107 10.64 -7.64 -5.03
N TYR A 108 9.73 -6.76 -4.67
CA TYR A 108 8.31 -6.93 -4.97
C TYR A 108 8.02 -6.91 -6.47
N ALA A 109 8.66 -6.02 -7.23
CA ALA A 109 8.54 -6.02 -8.69
C ALA A 109 9.06 -7.32 -9.32
N LYS A 110 10.19 -7.86 -8.83
CA LYS A 110 10.72 -9.16 -9.26
C LYS A 110 9.78 -10.32 -8.90
N TYR A 111 9.18 -10.28 -7.70
CA TYR A 111 8.19 -11.26 -7.26
C TYR A 111 6.95 -11.27 -8.17
N LEU A 112 6.36 -10.10 -8.42
CA LEU A 112 5.22 -9.97 -9.33
C LEU A 112 5.57 -10.35 -10.76
N ARG A 113 6.77 -10.01 -11.25
CA ARG A 113 7.24 -10.47 -12.56
C ARG A 113 7.22 -11.99 -12.66
N LYS A 114 7.80 -12.69 -11.69
CA LYS A 114 7.84 -14.16 -11.67
C LYS A 114 6.41 -14.74 -11.66
N LEU A 115 5.51 -14.13 -10.89
CA LEU A 115 4.10 -14.50 -10.87
C LEU A 115 3.46 -14.31 -12.25
N SER A 116 3.62 -13.13 -12.87
CA SER A 116 3.04 -12.82 -14.18
C SER A 116 3.54 -13.73 -15.30
N GLU A 117 4.84 -14.08 -15.31
CA GLU A 117 5.43 -15.00 -16.29
C GLU A 117 4.81 -16.40 -16.19
N GLN A 118 4.38 -16.86 -14.99
CA GLN A 118 3.66 -18.13 -14.83
C GLN A 118 2.26 -18.13 -15.46
N PHE A 119 1.65 -16.96 -15.60
CA PHE A 119 0.36 -16.77 -16.27
C PHE A 119 0.51 -16.38 -17.76
N GLY A 120 1.68 -16.60 -18.35
CA GLY A 120 1.92 -16.43 -19.79
C GLY A 120 2.32 -15.01 -20.21
N THR A 121 2.61 -14.12 -19.26
CA THR A 121 3.13 -12.79 -19.60
C THR A 121 4.51 -12.92 -20.24
N ARG A 122 4.72 -12.31 -21.41
CA ARG A 122 6.01 -12.27 -22.09
C ARG A 122 6.79 -11.03 -21.68
N ARG A 123 8.02 -11.22 -21.20
CA ARG A 123 8.97 -10.11 -21.03
C ARG A 123 9.81 -9.93 -22.29
N ILE A 124 9.86 -8.71 -22.79
CA ILE A 124 10.81 -8.28 -23.82
C ILE A 124 11.68 -7.19 -23.18
N GLU A 125 12.99 -7.41 -23.20
CA GLU A 125 13.96 -6.43 -22.71
C GLU A 125 14.39 -5.53 -23.87
N GLY A 126 14.50 -4.24 -23.62
CA GLY A 126 14.91 -3.25 -24.60
C GLY A 126 14.40 -1.86 -24.26
N LYS A 127 14.97 -0.86 -24.93
CA LYS A 127 14.53 0.54 -24.86
C LYS A 127 13.61 0.86 -26.03
N ILE A 128 12.54 1.60 -25.76
CA ILE A 128 11.62 2.09 -26.78
C ILE A 128 12.27 3.29 -27.47
N SER A 129 12.45 3.21 -28.79
CA SER A 129 12.97 4.30 -29.63
C SER A 129 11.85 5.12 -30.26
N GLN A 130 10.71 4.50 -30.57
CA GLN A 130 9.59 5.17 -31.23
C GLN A 130 8.23 4.58 -30.82
N VAL A 131 7.21 5.44 -30.74
CA VAL A 131 5.79 5.07 -30.59
C VAL A 131 5.10 5.32 -31.94
N ASN A 132 4.57 4.26 -32.56
CA ASN A 132 3.92 4.34 -33.87
C ASN A 132 2.42 4.52 -33.69
N ARG A 133 1.85 5.48 -34.42
CA ARG A 133 0.43 5.83 -34.34
C ARG A 133 -0.24 5.63 -35.69
N HIS A 134 -1.45 5.09 -35.66
CA HIS A 134 -2.29 4.97 -36.84
C HIS A 134 -2.53 6.37 -37.44
N PRO A 135 -2.34 6.58 -38.76
CA PRO A 135 -2.40 7.91 -39.37
C PRO A 135 -3.78 8.57 -39.27
N GLU A 136 -4.87 7.79 -39.37
CA GLU A 136 -6.23 8.33 -39.31
C GLU A 136 -6.81 8.43 -37.89
N SER A 137 -6.81 7.34 -37.11
CA SER A 137 -7.40 7.34 -35.75
C SER A 137 -6.50 8.00 -34.69
N GLY A 138 -5.19 8.07 -34.94
CA GLY A 138 -4.20 8.56 -33.99
C GLY A 138 -3.93 7.62 -32.81
N PHE A 139 -4.52 6.42 -32.78
CA PHE A 139 -4.25 5.39 -31.76
C PHE A 139 -2.84 4.82 -31.89
N ILE A 140 -2.29 4.34 -30.79
CA ILE A 140 -1.00 3.63 -30.81
C ILE A 140 -1.23 2.25 -31.43
N GLU A 141 -0.44 1.89 -32.44
CA GLU A 141 -0.47 0.57 -33.07
C GLU A 141 0.68 -0.31 -32.60
N SER A 142 1.85 0.29 -32.38
CA SER A 142 3.05 -0.45 -32.00
C SER A 142 4.12 0.42 -31.34
N LEU A 143 5.09 -0.27 -30.73
CA LEU A 143 6.33 0.30 -30.21
C LEU A 143 7.52 -0.25 -30.99
N THR A 144 8.41 0.62 -31.45
CA THR A 144 9.70 0.20 -32.01
C THR A 144 10.76 0.28 -30.91
N LEU A 145 11.53 -0.80 -30.75
CA LEU A 145 12.67 -0.85 -29.85
C LEU A 145 13.95 -0.34 -30.54
N GLU A 146 14.97 0.05 -29.77
CA GLU A 146 16.30 0.40 -30.30
C GLU A 146 16.94 -0.74 -31.13
N SER A 147 16.57 -2.00 -30.86
CA SER A 147 16.99 -3.16 -31.64
C SER A 147 16.36 -3.24 -33.04
N GLY A 148 15.39 -2.38 -33.35
CA GLY A 148 14.57 -2.44 -34.56
C GLY A 148 13.37 -3.39 -34.47
N GLN A 149 13.22 -4.13 -33.36
CA GLN A 149 12.05 -4.97 -33.14
C GLN A 149 10.80 -4.11 -32.95
N THR A 150 9.71 -4.45 -33.64
CA THR A 150 8.38 -3.85 -33.46
C THR A 150 7.50 -4.74 -32.59
N ILE A 151 6.80 -4.13 -31.64
CA ILE A 151 5.82 -4.78 -30.76
C ILE A 151 4.46 -4.13 -31.01
N GLU A 152 3.55 -4.87 -31.63
CA GLU A 152 2.17 -4.46 -31.87
C GLU A 152 1.26 -4.76 -30.67
N GLY A 153 0.14 -4.06 -30.57
CA GLY A 153 -0.88 -4.33 -29.56
C GLY A 153 -2.13 -3.47 -29.73
N ASP A 154 -3.24 -3.92 -29.12
CA ASP A 154 -4.52 -3.21 -29.18
C ASP A 154 -4.72 -2.24 -28.00
N LEU A 155 -4.05 -2.50 -26.88
CA LEU A 155 -4.08 -1.70 -25.66
C LEU A 155 -2.67 -1.52 -25.10
N PHE A 156 -2.30 -0.27 -24.81
CA PHE A 156 -1.03 0.08 -24.20
C PHE A 156 -1.26 0.69 -22.82
N VAL A 157 -0.51 0.21 -21.83
CA VAL A 157 -0.51 0.75 -20.46
C VAL A 157 0.83 1.42 -20.22
N ASP A 158 0.85 2.74 -20.05
CA ASP A 158 2.08 3.48 -19.82
C ASP A 158 2.53 3.34 -18.35
N CYS A 159 3.59 2.57 -18.12
CA CYS A 159 4.27 2.42 -16.83
C CYS A 159 5.70 2.97 -16.85
N SER A 160 6.00 3.92 -17.74
CA SER A 160 7.37 4.41 -17.95
C SER A 160 7.86 5.42 -16.90
N GLY A 161 6.98 5.89 -16.02
CA GLY A 161 7.31 6.85 -14.97
C GLY A 161 7.70 8.22 -15.54
N ASN A 162 8.42 9.02 -14.75
CA ASN A 162 9.06 10.22 -15.25
C ASN A 162 10.28 9.80 -16.08
N ARG A 163 10.28 10.14 -17.37
CA ARG A 163 11.39 9.88 -18.30
C ARG A 163 12.37 11.04 -18.33
#